data_AF-A0A955TDA7-F1
#
_entry.id   AF-A0A955TDA7-F1
#
_cell.length_a   1.000
_cell.length_b   1.000
_cell.length_c   1.000
_cell.angle_alpha   90.00
_cell.angle_beta   90.00
_cell.angle_gamma   90.00
#
_symmetry.space_group_name_H-M   'P 1'
#
loop_
_entity.id
_entity.type
_entity.pdbx_description
1 polymer ?
#
loop_
_entity_poly.entity_id
_entity_poly.type
_entity_poly.pdbx_seq_one_letter_code
_entity_poly.pdbx_strand_id
1 'polypeptide(L)'
;MDQTTPKFLDTDIHILECGLGWIKDAEDAFADKLFHRLLRDHPEVTSSLLTMGLEPFSRRIVQILDTIIREVRSCGKIHSSIREQWTDLLPTTVNHLEPQQLLRMAETYLDIFSELAEDAWSPAMESAWGKIIQEVSVNLWGQQPASLSLTNISSAFPFFKRRNHRMTQPFTFFLGTFMILAGGIASIELWSRYRLAEAKLSRNLRLKKVWC
;
A
#
# COMPACT_ATOMS: atom_id res chain seq x y z
N MET A 1 -23.86 7.32 -29.75
CA MET A 1 -23.87 8.03 -28.45
C MET A 1 -22.44 8.01 -27.95
N ASP A 2 -21.69 9.09 -28.21
CA ASP A 2 -20.29 9.21 -27.82
C ASP A 2 -20.18 9.46 -26.32
N GLN A 3 -19.86 8.41 -25.56
CA GLN A 3 -19.48 8.56 -24.17
C GLN A 3 -17.96 8.72 -24.10
N THR A 4 -17.55 9.90 -23.62
CA THR A 4 -16.20 10.40 -23.47
C THR A 4 -15.37 9.49 -22.57
N THR A 5 -14.33 8.85 -23.12
CA THR A 5 -13.21 8.30 -22.33
C THR A 5 -12.79 9.34 -21.27
N PRO A 6 -12.59 8.96 -20.01
CA PRO A 6 -12.20 9.87 -18.94
C PRO A 6 -10.94 10.62 -19.37
N LYS A 7 -11.04 11.94 -19.51
CA LYS A 7 -9.89 12.78 -19.83
C LYS A 7 -9.04 12.90 -18.58
N PHE A 8 -7.82 12.40 -18.64
CA PHE A 8 -6.84 12.60 -17.56
C PHE A 8 -6.43 14.07 -17.53
N LEU A 9 -6.52 14.68 -16.35
CA LEU A 9 -5.98 16.01 -16.10
C LEU A 9 -4.49 15.91 -15.79
N ASP A 10 -3.72 16.98 -15.98
CA ASP A 10 -2.29 17.01 -15.63
C ASP A 10 -2.07 16.67 -14.14
N THR A 11 -2.99 17.08 -13.27
CA THR A 11 -2.99 16.72 -11.86
C THR A 11 -3.20 15.21 -11.65
N ASP A 12 -4.09 14.56 -12.40
CA ASP A 12 -4.29 13.11 -12.32
C ASP A 12 -2.99 12.39 -12.73
N ILE A 13 -2.37 12.84 -13.83
CA ILE A 13 -1.13 12.26 -14.35
C ILE A 13 -0.01 12.40 -13.32
N HIS A 14 0.13 13.57 -12.70
CA HIS A 14 1.15 13.78 -11.66
C HIS A 14 0.93 12.87 -10.45
N ILE A 15 -0.32 12.70 -10.00
CA ILE A 15 -0.66 11.79 -8.90
C ILE A 15 -0.30 10.33 -9.24
N LEU A 16 -0.57 9.91 -10.49
CA LEU A 16 -0.24 8.58 -10.97
C LEU A 16 1.28 8.35 -11.00
N GLU A 17 2.05 9.34 -11.45
CA GLU A 17 3.52 9.26 -11.47
C GLU A 17 4.12 9.21 -10.07
N CYS A 18 3.61 10.03 -9.14
CA CYS A 18 4.01 9.97 -7.74
C CYS A 18 3.73 8.58 -7.15
N GLY A 19 2.54 8.03 -7.42
CA GLY A 19 2.19 6.70 -6.94
C GLY A 19 3.06 5.59 -7.54
N LEU A 20 3.38 5.68 -8.84
CA LEU A 20 4.30 4.76 -9.50
C LEU A 20 5.72 4.87 -8.91
N GLY A 21 6.15 6.08 -8.53
CA GLY A 21 7.40 6.31 -7.82
C GLY A 21 7.47 5.48 -6.54
N TRP A 22 6.44 5.53 -5.69
CA TRP A 22 6.40 4.73 -4.46
C TRP A 22 6.40 3.23 -4.72
N ILE A 23 5.69 2.77 -5.76
CA ILE A 23 5.70 1.37 -6.16
C ILE A 23 7.11 0.94 -6.58
N LYS A 24 7.83 1.77 -7.34
CA LYS A 24 9.21 1.48 -7.75
C LYS A 24 10.19 1.47 -6.58
N ASP A 25 10.05 2.41 -5.64
CA ASP A 25 10.90 2.48 -4.44
C ASP A 25 10.72 1.25 -3.54
N ALA A 26 9.57 0.59 -3.61
CA ALA A 26 9.21 -0.60 -2.84
C ALA A 26 8.80 -1.79 -3.74
N GLU A 27 9.41 -1.93 -4.92
CA GLU A 27 8.98 -2.89 -5.96
C GLU A 27 8.83 -4.31 -5.42
N ASP A 28 9.87 -4.84 -4.78
CA ASP A 28 9.88 -6.21 -4.26
C ASP A 28 8.77 -6.43 -3.23
N ALA A 29 8.60 -5.49 -2.29
CA ALA A 29 7.60 -5.61 -1.23
C ALA A 29 6.17 -5.47 -1.76
N PHE A 30 5.97 -4.59 -2.74
CA PHE A 30 4.67 -4.40 -3.38
C PHE A 30 4.29 -5.64 -4.21
N ALA A 31 5.20 -6.10 -5.06
CA ALA A 31 4.97 -7.25 -5.92
C ALA A 31 4.77 -8.53 -5.12
N ASP A 32 5.56 -8.76 -4.07
CA ASP A 32 5.40 -9.92 -3.19
C ASP A 32 4.02 -9.95 -2.54
N LYS A 33 3.59 -8.83 -1.95
CA LYS A 33 2.25 -8.72 -1.35
C LYS A 33 1.15 -8.92 -2.39
N LEU A 34 1.28 -8.28 -3.56
CA LEU A 34 0.30 -8.38 -4.63
C LEU A 34 0.19 -9.81 -5.14
N PHE A 35 1.31 -10.46 -5.43
CA PHE A 35 1.36 -11.83 -5.89
C PHE A 35 0.66 -12.78 -4.91
N HIS A 36 1.05 -12.75 -3.64
CA HIS A 36 0.47 -13.63 -2.63
C HIS A 36 -1.02 -13.34 -2.37
N ARG A 37 -1.43 -12.07 -2.42
CA ARG A 37 -2.84 -11.71 -2.21
C ARG A 37 -3.69 -12.08 -3.42
N LEU A 38 -3.16 -11.98 -4.64
CA LEU A 38 -3.81 -12.48 -5.84
C LEU A 38 -3.99 -13.99 -5.81
N LEU A 39 -2.96 -14.76 -5.44
CA LEU A 39 -3.07 -16.22 -5.29
C LEU A 39 -4.11 -16.64 -4.25
N ARG A 40 -4.28 -15.86 -3.19
CA ARG A 40 -5.20 -16.15 -2.09
C ARG A 40 -6.65 -15.78 -2.42
N ASP A 41 -6.85 -14.57 -2.96
CA ASP A 41 -8.17 -13.97 -3.10
C ASP A 41 -8.81 -14.23 -4.48
N HIS A 42 -8.01 -14.64 -5.49
CA HIS A 42 -8.44 -14.81 -6.88
C HIS A 42 -7.98 -16.17 -7.44
N PRO A 43 -8.66 -17.29 -7.07
CA PRO A 43 -8.28 -18.64 -7.49
C PRO A 43 -8.24 -18.83 -9.01
N GLU A 44 -8.97 -18.01 -9.77
CA GLU A 44 -9.00 -18.02 -11.24
C GLU A 44 -7.66 -17.71 -11.90
N VAL A 45 -6.77 -16.96 -11.25
CA VAL A 45 -5.45 -16.58 -11.81
C VAL A 45 -4.29 -17.35 -11.19
N THR A 46 -4.55 -18.19 -10.19
CA THR A 46 -3.54 -18.91 -9.42
C THR A 46 -2.63 -19.78 -10.29
N SER A 47 -3.19 -20.54 -11.23
CA SER A 47 -2.38 -21.41 -12.12
C SER A 47 -1.43 -20.61 -13.01
N SER A 48 -1.93 -19.53 -13.62
CA SER A 48 -1.14 -18.61 -14.45
C SER A 48 -0.01 -17.95 -13.65
N LEU A 49 -0.34 -17.41 -12.47
CA LEU A 49 0.63 -16.72 -11.61
C LEU A 49 1.70 -17.65 -11.07
N LEU A 50 1.34 -18.87 -10.63
CA LEU A 50 2.31 -19.85 -10.16
C LEU A 50 3.24 -20.33 -11.28
N THR A 51 2.73 -20.45 -12.51
CA THR A 51 3.55 -20.82 -13.67
C THR A 51 4.57 -19.74 -14.03
N MET A 52 4.17 -18.46 -13.88
CA MET A 52 5.06 -17.32 -14.09
C MET A 52 6.13 -17.20 -13.00
N GLY A 53 5.74 -17.40 -11.74
CA GLY A 53 6.58 -17.14 -10.57
C GLY A 53 6.65 -15.65 -10.19
N LEU A 54 7.15 -15.41 -8.97
CA LEU A 54 7.15 -14.07 -8.35
C LEU A 54 8.10 -13.09 -9.05
N GLU A 55 9.35 -13.51 -9.35
CA GLU A 55 10.35 -12.59 -9.92
C GLU A 55 9.94 -12.07 -11.31
N PRO A 56 9.49 -12.92 -12.26
CA PRO A 56 9.01 -12.42 -13.55
C PRO A 56 7.75 -11.57 -13.41
N PHE A 57 6.84 -11.92 -12.47
CA PHE A 57 5.65 -11.14 -12.16
C PHE A 57 6.00 -9.72 -11.68
N SER A 58 6.90 -9.60 -10.70
CA SER A 58 7.33 -8.32 -10.13
C SER A 58 7.84 -7.35 -11.20
N ARG A 59 8.78 -7.83 -12.01
CA ARG A 59 9.35 -7.02 -13.09
C ARG A 59 8.29 -6.60 -14.10
N ARG A 60 7.39 -7.53 -14.45
CA ARG A 60 6.38 -7.28 -15.50
C ARG A 60 5.29 -6.34 -15.03
N ILE A 61 4.83 -6.42 -13.78
CA ILE A 61 3.77 -5.54 -13.29
C ILE A 61 4.23 -4.07 -13.27
N VAL A 62 5.45 -3.79 -12.80
CA VAL A 62 5.99 -2.42 -12.81
C VAL A 62 6.20 -1.90 -14.23
N GLN A 63 6.70 -2.75 -15.15
CA GLN A 63 6.86 -2.39 -16.56
C GLN A 63 5.52 -2.04 -17.25
N ILE A 64 4.46 -2.80 -16.97
CA ILE A 64 3.13 -2.53 -17.50
C ILE A 64 2.62 -1.19 -16.96
N LEU A 65 2.71 -0.96 -15.64
CA LEU A 65 2.27 0.29 -15.02
C LEU A 65 3.03 1.52 -15.56
N ASP A 66 4.35 1.40 -15.72
CA ASP A 66 5.19 2.45 -16.32
C ASP A 66 4.78 2.76 -17.76
N THR A 67 4.53 1.72 -18.56
CA THR A 67 4.09 1.87 -19.95
C THR A 67 2.74 2.59 -20.03
N ILE A 68 1.78 2.17 -19.21
CA ILE A 68 0.45 2.78 -19.14
C ILE A 68 0.54 4.26 -18.79
N ILE A 69 1.27 4.59 -17.72
CA ILE A 69 1.37 5.98 -17.24
C ILE A 69 2.09 6.86 -18.26
N ARG A 70 3.13 6.33 -18.92
CA ARG A 70 3.84 7.06 -19.99
C ARG A 70 2.94 7.34 -21.20
N GLU A 71 2.08 6.41 -21.58
CA GLU A 71 1.11 6.62 -22.66
C GLU A 71 0.05 7.64 -22.29
N VAL A 72 -0.52 7.54 -21.08
CA VAL A 72 -1.47 8.52 -20.57
C VAL A 72 -0.82 9.91 -20.53
N ARG A 73 0.46 10.04 -20.17
CA ARG A 73 1.18 11.32 -20.23
C ARG A 73 1.34 11.84 -21.66
N SER A 74 1.65 10.96 -22.61
CA SER A 74 1.99 11.35 -23.98
C SER A 74 0.77 11.69 -24.82
N CYS A 75 -0.31 10.92 -24.65
CA CYS A 75 -1.48 10.93 -25.52
C CYS A 75 -2.78 11.30 -24.77
N GLY A 76 -2.74 11.38 -23.44
CA GLY A 76 -3.95 11.56 -22.61
C GLY A 76 -4.86 10.33 -22.57
N LYS A 77 -4.44 9.22 -23.19
CA LYS A 77 -5.18 7.95 -23.33
C LYS A 77 -4.22 6.79 -23.45
N ILE A 78 -4.73 5.60 -23.16
CA ILE A 78 -4.02 4.35 -23.38
C ILE A 78 -4.23 3.93 -24.84
N HIS A 79 -3.14 3.71 -25.57
CA HIS A 79 -3.19 3.27 -26.97
C HIS A 79 -2.51 1.93 -27.22
N SER A 80 -1.59 1.52 -26.33
CA SER A 80 -0.90 0.25 -26.43
C SER A 80 -1.88 -0.91 -26.51
N SER A 81 -1.41 -1.99 -27.11
CA SER A 81 -1.94 -3.32 -26.93
C SER A 81 -1.73 -3.80 -25.49
N ILE A 82 -2.32 -3.10 -24.50
CA ILE A 82 -2.44 -3.59 -23.12
C ILE A 82 -2.94 -5.03 -23.14
N ARG A 83 -3.86 -5.36 -24.06
CA ARG A 83 -4.32 -6.72 -24.27
C ARG A 83 -3.18 -7.72 -24.52
N GLU A 84 -2.21 -7.40 -25.37
CA GLU A 84 -1.05 -8.27 -25.62
C GLU A 84 -0.17 -8.34 -24.38
N GLN A 85 0.14 -7.21 -23.75
CA GLN A 85 0.97 -7.17 -22.55
C GLN A 85 0.34 -7.93 -21.38
N TRP A 86 -0.98 -7.89 -21.27
CA TRP A 86 -1.79 -8.59 -20.27
C TRP A 86 -1.94 -10.07 -20.59
N THR A 87 -2.05 -10.43 -21.88
CA THR A 87 -2.04 -11.83 -22.32
C THR A 87 -0.70 -12.46 -22.04
N ASP A 88 0.41 -11.75 -22.25
CA ASP A 88 1.74 -12.22 -21.85
C ASP A 88 1.85 -12.39 -20.33
N LEU A 89 1.17 -11.53 -19.55
CA LEU A 89 1.18 -11.61 -18.09
C LEU A 89 0.34 -12.80 -17.58
N LEU A 90 -0.78 -13.10 -18.25
CA LEU A 90 -1.79 -14.06 -17.82
C LEU A 90 -2.24 -14.99 -18.97
N PRO A 91 -1.31 -15.72 -19.60
CA PRO A 91 -1.51 -16.37 -20.91
C PRO A 91 -2.65 -17.40 -20.91
N THR A 92 -2.86 -18.09 -19.80
CA THR A 92 -3.89 -19.12 -19.65
C THR A 92 -5.26 -18.58 -19.22
N THR A 93 -5.36 -17.30 -18.86
CA THR A 93 -6.55 -16.77 -18.16
C THR A 93 -7.22 -15.60 -18.88
N VAL A 94 -6.55 -14.85 -19.77
CA VAL A 94 -7.17 -13.67 -20.40
C VAL A 94 -8.41 -13.99 -21.25
N ASN A 95 -8.45 -15.15 -21.91
CA ASN A 95 -9.63 -15.56 -22.71
C ASN A 95 -10.81 -16.06 -21.87
N HIS A 96 -10.59 -16.30 -20.58
CA HIS A 96 -11.60 -16.84 -19.65
C HIS A 96 -11.89 -15.90 -18.47
N LEU A 97 -11.18 -14.78 -18.37
CA LEU A 97 -11.38 -13.81 -17.32
C LEU A 97 -12.60 -12.95 -17.67
N GLU A 98 -13.61 -13.01 -16.81
CA GLU A 98 -14.75 -12.11 -16.89
C GLU A 98 -14.33 -10.69 -16.47
N PRO A 99 -14.90 -9.63 -17.07
CA PRO A 99 -14.59 -8.25 -16.69
C PRO A 99 -14.70 -7.97 -15.18
N GLN A 100 -15.64 -8.63 -14.51
CA GLN A 100 -15.82 -8.52 -13.05
C GLN A 100 -14.63 -9.06 -12.26
N GLN A 101 -13.95 -10.09 -12.75
CA GLN A 101 -12.79 -10.67 -12.07
C GLN A 101 -11.60 -9.71 -12.13
N LEU A 102 -11.39 -9.06 -13.28
CA LEU A 102 -10.37 -8.01 -13.40
C LEU A 102 -10.63 -6.87 -12.41
N LEU A 103 -11.88 -6.41 -12.29
CA LEU A 103 -12.22 -5.34 -11.36
C LEU A 103 -11.91 -5.72 -9.92
N ARG A 104 -12.24 -6.95 -9.49
CA ARG A 104 -11.88 -7.43 -8.14
C ARG A 104 -10.37 -7.55 -7.93
N MET A 105 -9.63 -7.97 -8.95
CA MET A 105 -8.16 -7.97 -8.90
C MET A 105 -7.61 -6.55 -8.79
N ALA A 106 -8.22 -5.59 -9.49
CA ALA A 106 -7.83 -4.19 -9.44
C ALA A 106 -8.18 -3.54 -8.08
N GLU A 107 -9.28 -3.94 -7.44
CA GLU A 107 -9.57 -3.58 -6.04
C GLU A 107 -8.49 -4.11 -5.10
N THR A 108 -8.03 -5.35 -5.30
CA THR A 108 -6.93 -5.93 -4.52
C THR A 108 -5.62 -5.17 -4.72
N TYR A 109 -5.36 -4.72 -5.95
CA TYR A 109 -4.23 -3.82 -6.24
C TYR A 109 -4.35 -2.50 -5.47
N LEU A 110 -5.50 -1.83 -5.51
CA LEU A 110 -5.72 -0.57 -4.80
C LEU A 110 -5.60 -0.73 -3.29
N ASP A 111 -6.12 -1.83 -2.74
CA ASP A 111 -5.98 -2.16 -1.32
C ASP A 111 -4.50 -2.21 -0.91
N ILE A 112 -3.70 -2.99 -1.63
CA ILE A 112 -2.26 -3.15 -1.33
C ILE A 112 -1.51 -1.84 -1.55
N PHE A 113 -1.87 -1.10 -2.58
CA PHE A 113 -1.24 0.19 -2.83
C PHE A 113 -1.60 1.23 -1.75
N SER A 114 -2.82 1.20 -1.22
CA SER A 114 -3.23 2.03 -0.08
C SER A 114 -2.55 1.63 1.24
N GLU A 115 -2.16 0.36 1.38
CA GLU A 115 -1.33 -0.13 2.48
C GLU A 115 0.11 0.36 2.33
N LEU A 116 0.65 0.41 1.10
CA LEU A 116 2.00 0.91 0.82
C LEU A 116 2.11 2.44 1.00
N ALA A 117 1.12 3.18 0.52
CA ALA A 117 1.08 4.63 0.61
C ALA A 117 0.81 5.15 2.03
N GLU A 118 0.28 4.29 2.92
CA GLU A 118 -0.06 4.61 4.31
C GLU A 118 -0.80 5.96 4.47
N ASP A 119 -0.16 6.94 5.10
CA ASP A 119 -0.72 8.28 5.38
C ASP A 119 -0.73 9.19 4.15
N ALA A 120 0.05 8.86 3.12
CA ALA A 120 0.05 9.58 1.86
C ALA A 120 -1.13 9.18 0.96
N TRP A 121 -1.87 8.10 1.31
CA TRP A 121 -3.09 7.71 0.61
C TRP A 121 -4.18 8.77 0.72
N SER A 122 -4.69 9.25 -0.42
CA SER A 122 -5.70 10.31 -0.47
C SER A 122 -6.85 9.96 -1.43
N PRO A 123 -8.04 10.57 -1.25
CA PRO A 123 -9.16 10.37 -2.17
C PRO A 123 -8.84 10.76 -3.62
N ALA A 124 -7.95 11.74 -3.81
CA ALA A 124 -7.50 12.16 -5.14
C ALA A 124 -6.69 11.05 -5.83
N MET A 125 -5.85 10.35 -5.07
CA MET A 125 -5.07 9.22 -5.57
C MET A 125 -5.93 8.00 -5.85
N GLU A 126 -6.85 7.66 -4.94
CA GLU A 126 -7.85 6.62 -5.20
C GLU A 126 -8.63 6.90 -6.49
N SER A 127 -9.07 8.15 -6.69
CA SER A 127 -9.78 8.56 -7.90
C SER A 127 -8.90 8.45 -9.15
N ALA A 128 -7.66 8.94 -9.11
CA ALA A 128 -6.75 8.90 -10.26
C ALA A 128 -6.41 7.47 -10.69
N TRP A 129 -6.08 6.61 -9.72
CA TRP A 129 -5.78 5.19 -9.99
C TRP A 129 -7.03 4.41 -10.42
N GLY A 130 -8.19 4.72 -9.84
CA GLY A 130 -9.48 4.18 -10.27
C GLY A 130 -9.82 4.52 -11.73
N LYS A 131 -9.54 5.75 -12.17
CA LYS A 131 -9.68 6.16 -13.59
C LYS A 131 -8.78 5.33 -14.51
N ILE A 132 -7.52 5.11 -14.12
CA ILE A 132 -6.59 4.27 -14.90
C ILE A 132 -7.12 2.83 -15.01
N ILE A 133 -7.58 2.24 -13.91
CA ILE A 133 -8.12 0.88 -13.89
C ILE A 133 -9.33 0.77 -14.82
N GLN A 134 -10.22 1.77 -14.80
CA GLN A 134 -11.37 1.81 -15.68
C GLN A 134 -10.95 1.91 -17.15
N GLU A 135 -10.00 2.78 -17.48
CA GLU A 135 -9.49 2.93 -18.84
C GLU A 135 -8.82 1.64 -19.34
N VAL A 136 -8.05 0.96 -18.49
CA VAL A 136 -7.44 -0.35 -18.77
C VAL A 136 -8.52 -1.40 -19.04
N SER A 137 -9.56 -1.47 -18.19
CA SER A 137 -10.68 -2.40 -18.37
C SER A 137 -11.41 -2.16 -19.69
N VAL A 138 -11.62 -0.90 -20.08
CA VAL A 138 -12.26 -0.54 -21.35
C VAL A 138 -11.38 -0.94 -22.54
N ASN A 139 -10.06 -0.73 -22.45
CA ASN A 139 -9.13 -1.16 -23.51
C ASN A 139 -9.04 -2.69 -23.64
N LEU A 140 -9.21 -3.43 -22.53
CA LEU A 140 -9.15 -4.88 -22.53
C LEU A 140 -10.44 -5.53 -23.07
N TRP A 141 -11.64 -5.10 -22.66
CA TRP A 141 -12.91 -5.75 -23.03
C TRP A 141 -13.89 -4.87 -23.82
N GLY A 142 -13.50 -3.66 -24.20
CA GLY A 142 -14.42 -2.67 -24.75
C GLY A 142 -15.28 -2.01 -23.68
N GLN A 143 -16.23 -1.18 -24.10
CA GLN A 143 -17.13 -0.49 -23.18
C GLN A 143 -17.99 -1.48 -22.39
N GLN A 144 -17.78 -1.52 -21.08
CA GLN A 144 -18.62 -2.28 -20.15
C GLN A 144 -19.89 -1.48 -19.80
N PRO A 145 -21.04 -2.14 -19.54
CA PRO A 145 -22.24 -1.46 -19.06
C PRO A 145 -21.97 -0.74 -17.74
N ALA A 146 -22.56 0.44 -17.54
CA ALA A 146 -22.32 1.31 -16.39
C ALA A 146 -22.53 0.65 -15.00
N SER A 147 -23.26 -0.47 -14.94
CA SER A 147 -23.43 -1.28 -13.73
C SER A 147 -22.13 -1.95 -13.24
N LEU A 148 -21.10 -2.03 -14.07
CA LEU A 148 -19.79 -2.63 -13.76
C LEU A 148 -18.69 -1.59 -13.53
N SER A 149 -19.02 -0.29 -13.53
CA SER A 149 -18.02 0.75 -13.25
C SER A 149 -17.58 0.70 -11.79
N LEU A 150 -16.27 0.81 -11.55
CA LEU A 150 -15.65 0.87 -10.21
C LEU A 150 -16.31 1.96 -9.33
N THR A 151 -16.77 3.05 -9.96
CA THR A 151 -17.49 4.16 -9.31
C THR A 151 -18.86 3.78 -8.74
N ASN A 152 -19.58 2.82 -9.35
CA ASN A 152 -20.87 2.35 -8.81
C ASN A 152 -20.68 1.27 -7.74
N ILE A 153 -19.63 0.45 -7.85
CA ILE A 153 -19.30 -0.58 -6.85
C ILE A 153 -18.80 0.07 -5.55
N SER A 154 -18.07 1.20 -5.66
CA SER A 154 -17.65 2.03 -4.52
C SER A 154 -18.83 2.54 -3.65
N SER A 155 -20.03 2.70 -4.22
CA SER A 155 -21.22 3.11 -3.44
C SER A 155 -21.86 1.99 -2.62
N ALA A 156 -21.61 0.72 -2.97
CA ALA A 156 -22.18 -0.45 -2.29
C ALA A 156 -21.27 -1.02 -1.19
N PHE A 157 -19.98 -0.70 -1.20
CA PHE A 157 -19.04 -1.11 -0.17
C PHE A 157 -18.27 0.09 0.37
N PRO A 158 -18.42 0.44 1.67
CA PRO A 158 -17.58 1.46 2.27
C PRO A 158 -16.14 0.91 2.35
N PHE A 159 -15.33 1.21 1.33
CA PHE A 159 -13.89 0.91 1.22
C PHE A 159 -13.12 1.26 2.51
N PHE A 160 -13.60 2.26 3.26
CA PHE A 160 -13.01 2.72 4.52
C PHE A 160 -13.48 2.01 5.80
N LYS A 161 -14.46 1.10 5.78
CA LYS A 161 -15.01 0.57 7.04
C LYS A 161 -14.05 -0.39 7.77
N ARG A 162 -12.99 -0.88 7.13
CA ARG A 162 -12.00 -1.76 7.77
C ARG A 162 -10.86 -1.02 8.48
N ARG A 163 -10.63 0.28 8.19
CA ARG A 163 -9.49 1.04 8.75
C ARG A 163 -9.79 1.69 10.10
N ASN A 164 -11.06 1.90 10.46
CA ASN A 164 -11.44 2.55 11.74
C ASN A 164 -11.45 1.66 13.00
N HIS A 165 -11.04 0.39 12.92
CA HIS A 165 -11.06 -0.50 14.10
C HIS A 165 -9.73 -1.15 14.47
N ARG A 166 -8.62 -0.87 13.79
CA ARG A 166 -7.35 -1.56 14.06
C ARG A 166 -6.12 -0.69 14.34
N MET A 167 -6.20 0.64 14.23
CA MET A 167 -5.03 1.52 14.31
C MET A 167 -4.94 2.42 15.56
N THR A 168 -5.62 2.10 16.67
CA THR A 168 -5.48 2.90 17.92
C THR A 168 -5.18 2.13 19.21
N GLN A 169 -5.12 0.79 19.19
CA GLN A 169 -4.83 0.03 20.42
C GLN A 169 -3.38 -0.46 20.58
N PRO A 170 -2.70 -1.11 19.62
CA PRO A 170 -1.36 -1.65 19.93
C PRO A 170 -0.28 -0.57 20.06
N PHE A 171 -0.41 0.56 19.37
CA PHE A 171 0.61 1.62 19.38
C PHE A 171 0.61 2.42 20.69
N THR A 172 -0.57 2.66 21.29
CA THR A 172 -0.68 3.31 22.60
C THR A 172 -0.15 2.41 23.72
N PHE A 173 -0.33 1.09 23.63
CA PHE A 173 0.29 0.14 24.55
C PHE A 173 1.83 0.10 24.43
N PHE A 174 2.37 0.11 23.21
CA PHE A 174 3.83 0.13 23.00
C PHE A 174 4.47 1.42 23.52
N LEU A 175 3.89 2.58 23.21
CA LEU A 175 4.41 3.87 23.67
C LEU A 175 4.32 4.01 25.19
N GLY A 176 3.21 3.56 25.80
CA GLY A 176 3.05 3.54 27.26
C GLY A 176 4.08 2.64 27.96
N THR A 177 4.32 1.45 27.42
CA THR A 177 5.32 0.51 27.99
C THR A 177 6.74 1.05 27.86
N PHE A 178 7.06 1.70 26.74
CA PHE A 178 8.37 2.33 26.53
C PHE A 178 8.60 3.51 27.47
N MET A 179 7.58 4.34 27.71
CA MET A 179 7.64 5.45 28.67
C MET A 179 7.85 4.96 30.12
N ILE A 180 7.19 3.86 30.52
CA ILE A 180 7.37 3.24 31.84
C ILE A 180 8.78 2.65 31.98
N LEU A 181 9.31 2.00 30.95
CA LEU A 181 10.68 1.45 30.95
C LEU A 181 11.74 2.56 31.02
N ALA A 182 11.62 3.60 30.20
CA ALA A 182 12.54 4.74 30.22
C ALA A 182 12.49 5.48 31.57
N GLY A 183 11.28 5.71 32.12
CA GLY A 183 11.10 6.30 33.44
C GLY A 183 11.65 5.42 34.58
N GLY A 184 11.51 4.11 34.47
CA GLY A 184 12.05 3.14 35.43
C GLY A 184 13.59 3.15 35.46
N ILE A 185 14.23 3.14 34.29
CA ILE A 185 15.71 3.19 34.19
C ILE A 185 16.25 4.50 34.76
N ALA A 186 15.64 5.64 34.42
CA ALA A 186 16.04 6.94 34.96
C ALA A 186 15.87 7.01 36.50
N SER A 187 14.81 6.40 37.03
CA SER A 187 14.56 6.35 38.48
C SER A 187 15.59 5.49 39.22
N ILE A 188 16.01 4.37 38.64
CA ILE A 188 17.06 3.50 39.20
C ILE A 188 18.41 4.25 39.24
N GLU A 189 18.74 4.99 38.19
CA GLU A 189 19.97 5.77 38.14
C GLU A 189 19.98 6.90 39.19
N LEU A 190 18.85 7.60 39.34
CA LEU A 190 18.69 8.65 40.34
C LEU A 190 18.81 8.08 41.77
N TRP A 191 18.19 6.93 42.02
CA TRP A 191 18.24 6.24 43.32
C TRP A 191 19.67 5.77 43.65
N SER A 192 20.39 5.23 42.67
CA SER A 192 21.79 4.82 42.82
C SER A 192 22.69 6.01 43.21
N ARG A 193 22.53 7.15 42.53
CA ARG A 193 23.27 8.38 42.85
C ARG A 193 22.93 8.91 44.25
N TYR A 194 21.65 8.87 44.65
CA TYR A 194 21.22 9.25 45.99
C TYR A 194 21.88 8.38 47.08
N ARG A 195 21.83 7.05 46.94
CA ARG A 195 22.46 6.11 47.88
C ARG A 195 23.97 6.32 47.99
N LEU A 196 24.64 6.62 46.89
CA LEU A 196 26.07 6.94 46.89
C LEU A 196 26.36 8.23 47.68
N ALA A 197 25.53 9.25 47.53
CA ALA A 197 25.67 10.51 48.27
C ALA A 197 25.43 10.31 49.78
N GLU A 198 24.43 9.52 50.15
CA GLU A 198 24.12 9.17 51.55
C GLU A 198 25.26 8.38 52.21
N ALA A 199 25.87 7.44 51.48
CA ALA A 199 27.05 6.70 51.95
C ALA A 199 28.26 7.62 52.18
N LYS A 200 28.47 8.63 51.31
CA LYS A 200 29.53 9.64 51.51
C LYS A 200 29.26 10.51 52.73
N LEU A 201 28.02 10.96 52.92
CA LEU A 201 27.64 11.81 54.04
C LEU A 201 27.81 11.07 55.39
N SER A 202 27.34 9.83 55.47
CA SER A 202 27.46 9.00 56.69
C SER A 202 28.92 8.69 57.04
N ARG A 203 29.81 8.50 56.05
CA ARG A 203 31.25 8.33 56.27
C ARG A 203 31.89 9.59 56.87
N ASN A 204 31.54 10.77 56.35
CA ASN A 204 32.05 12.05 56.86
C ASN A 204 31.56 12.33 58.29
N LEU A 205 30.32 11.98 58.62
CA LEU A 205 29.78 12.10 59.97
C LEU A 205 30.45 11.16 60.98
N ARG A 206 30.79 9.92 60.57
CA ARG A 206 31.57 9.00 61.42
C ARG A 206 32.98 9.51 61.67
N LEU A 207 33.64 10.08 60.65
CA LEU A 207 34.97 10.67 60.84
C LEU A 207 34.93 11.84 61.83
N LYS A 208 33.93 12.72 61.78
CA LYS A 208 33.81 13.82 62.78
C LYS A 208 33.68 13.33 64.22
N LYS A 209 33.06 12.16 64.47
CA LYS A 209 32.92 11.58 65.82
C LYS A 209 34.20 10.95 66.38
N VAL A 210 35.22 10.70 65.56
CA VAL A 210 36.50 10.12 66.00
C VAL A 210 37.51 11.19 66.41
N TRP A 211 37.27 12.46 66.05
CA TRP A 211 38.17 13.59 66.30
C TRP A 211 37.63 14.59 67.34
N CYS A 212 36.57 14.24 68.07
CA CYS A 212 36.11 14.93 69.29
C CYS A 212 36.22 13.95 70.46
#